data_AF-K0FB20-F1
#
_entry.id   AF-K0FB20-F1
#
_cell.length_a   1.000
_cell.length_b   1.000
_cell.length_c   1.000
_cell.angle_alpha   90.00
_cell.angle_beta   90.00
_cell.angle_gamma   90.00
#
_symmetry.space_group_name_H-M   'P 1'
#
loop_
_entity.id
_entity.type
_entity.pdbx_description
1 polymer ?
#
loop_
_entity_poly.entity_id
_entity_poly.type
_entity_poly.pdbx_seq_one_letter_code
_entity_poly.pdbx_strand_id
1 'polypeptide(L)' 'MPEPMKGQPVPEPIDVSKSRELRDKIQPIYEETVALLGAEHAAAVSLQQAVRELAAAAPVPRQYGDYDAG' A
#
# COMPACT_ATOMS: atom_id res chain seq x y z
N MET A 1 6.20 37.48 -6.03
CA MET A 1 5.41 36.24 -6.13
C MET A 1 6.23 35.25 -6.93
N PRO A 2 6.50 34.07 -6.37
CA PRO A 2 5.49 33.03 -6.40
C PRO A 2 4.92 32.81 -5.01
N GLU A 3 3.61 32.59 -4.96
CA GLU A 3 2.94 32.18 -3.73
C GLU A 3 3.58 30.89 -3.21
N PRO A 4 3.75 30.72 -1.89
CA PRO A 4 4.10 29.42 -1.34
C PRO A 4 2.99 28.47 -1.78
N MET A 5 3.34 27.48 -2.61
CA MET A 5 2.39 26.50 -3.12
C MET A 5 1.61 25.99 -1.92
N LYS A 6 0.31 26.34 -1.89
CA LYS A 6 -0.62 25.93 -0.85
C LYS A 6 -0.35 24.48 -0.61
N GLY A 7 0.11 24.17 0.60
CA GLY A 7 0.63 22.87 0.99
C GLY A 7 -0.19 21.81 0.29
N GLN A 8 0.41 21.23 -0.76
CA GLN A 8 -0.18 20.07 -1.40
C GLN A 8 -0.37 19.13 -0.23
N PRO A 9 -1.62 18.73 0.08
CA PRO A 9 -1.88 17.94 1.27
C PRO A 9 -0.93 16.77 1.16
N VAL A 10 0.08 16.71 2.05
CA VAL A 10 0.97 15.57 2.10
C VAL A 10 -0.01 14.43 2.31
N PRO A 11 -0.19 13.54 1.32
CA PRO A 11 -1.24 12.54 1.41
C PRO A 11 -1.00 11.84 2.74
N GLU A 12 -1.98 11.95 3.64
CA GLU A 12 -1.84 11.41 4.97
C GLU A 12 -1.36 9.96 4.80
N PRO A 13 -0.30 9.54 5.51
CA PRO A 13 0.16 8.17 5.43
C PRO A 13 -1.06 7.27 5.59
N ILE A 14 -1.26 6.35 4.64
CA ILE A 14 -2.42 5.46 4.74
C ILE A 14 -2.35 4.75 6.09
N ASP A 15 -3.43 4.83 6.85
CA ASP A 15 -3.56 4.09 8.09
C ASP A 15 -3.26 2.61 7.80
N VAL A 16 -2.41 1.98 8.60
CA VAL A 16 -2.06 0.56 8.48
C VAL A 16 -3.32 -0.33 8.40
N SER A 17 -4.35 0.03 9.18
CA SER A 17 -5.64 -0.63 9.20
C SER A 17 -6.35 -0.50 7.86
N LYS A 18 -6.32 0.69 7.25
CA LYS A 18 -6.94 0.93 5.95
C LYS A 18 -6.18 0.26 4.81
N SER A 19 -4.85 0.30 4.85
CA SER A 19 -4.00 -0.45 3.92
C SER A 19 -4.31 -1.95 3.98
N ARG A 20 -4.45 -2.51 5.18
CA ARG A 20 -4.85 -3.91 5.36
C ARG A 20 -6.24 -4.18 4.78
N GLU A 21 -7.24 -3.37 5.11
CA GLU A 21 -8.61 -3.52 4.57
C GLU A 21 -8.63 -3.50 3.03
N LEU A 22 -7.86 -2.61 2.40
CA LEU A 22 -7.78 -2.53 0.94
C LEU A 22 -7.09 -3.75 0.34
N ARG A 23 -6.01 -4.24 0.96
CA ARG A 23 -5.34 -5.47 0.51
C ARG A 23 -6.27 -6.69 0.63
N ASP A 24 -7.01 -6.80 1.73
CA ASP A 24 -7.99 -7.88 1.94
C ASP A 24 -9.11 -7.83 0.89
N LYS A 25 -9.52 -6.63 0.45
CA LYS A 25 -10.50 -6.45 -0.64
C LYS A 25 -9.96 -6.79 -2.02
N ILE A 26 -8.67 -6.54 -2.28
CA ILE A 26 -8.03 -6.87 -3.57
C ILE A 26 -7.83 -8.37 -3.72
N GLN A 27 -7.55 -9.09 -2.63
CA GLN A 27 -7.22 -10.52 -2.67
C GLN A 27 -8.23 -11.39 -3.45
N PRO A 28 -9.56 -11.35 -3.18
CA PRO A 28 -10.49 -12.19 -3.95
C PRO A 28 -10.56 -11.82 -5.43
N ILE A 29 -10.39 -10.54 -5.77
CA ILE A 29 -10.36 -10.07 -7.16
C ILE A 29 -9.09 -10.58 -7.87
N TYR A 30 -7.95 -10.58 -7.17
CA TYR A 30 -6.71 -11.14 -7.67
C TYR A 30 -6.87 -12.64 -7.95
N GLU A 31 -7.39 -13.41 -6.99
CA GLU A 31 -7.60 -14.85 -7.14
C GLU A 31 -8.52 -15.19 -8.32
N GLU A 32 -9.63 -14.46 -8.47
CA GLU A 32 -10.55 -14.63 -9.60
C GLU A 32 -9.89 -14.24 -10.94
N THR A 33 -9.11 -13.15 -10.95
CA THR A 33 -8.37 -12.72 -12.15
C THR A 33 -7.33 -13.77 -12.56
N VAL A 34 -6.60 -14.36 -11.60
CA VAL A 34 -5.63 -15.44 -11.85
C VAL A 34 -6.34 -16.68 -12.38
N ALA A 35 -7.49 -17.05 -11.82
CA ALA A 35 -8.25 -18.20 -12.27
C ALA A 35 -8.76 -18.03 -13.72
N LEU A 36 -9.15 -16.82 -14.11
CA LEU A 36 -9.70 -16.54 -15.44
C LEU A 36 -8.64 -16.29 -16.51
N LEU A 37 -7.57 -15.57 -16.18
CA LEU A 37 -6.62 -15.03 -17.15
C LEU A 37 -5.19 -15.58 -16.98
N GLY A 38 -4.92 -16.26 -15.87
CA GLY A 38 -3.58 -16.71 -15.47
C GLY A 38 -2.80 -15.64 -14.69
N ALA A 39 -1.84 -16.11 -13.89
CA ALA A 39 -1.05 -15.26 -13.00
C ALA A 39 -0.13 -14.26 -13.72
N GLU A 40 0.32 -14.60 -14.92
CA GLU A 40 1.19 -13.75 -15.75
C GLU A 40 0.41 -12.66 -16.51
N HIS A 41 -0.92 -12.70 -16.48
CA HIS A 41 -1.72 -11.69 -17.16
C HIS A 41 -1.51 -10.31 -16.52
N ALA A 42 -1.42 -9.27 -17.34
CA ALA A 42 -1.11 -7.90 -16.89
C ALA A 42 -2.03 -7.43 -15.75
N ALA A 43 -3.32 -7.77 -15.79
CA ALA A 43 -4.27 -7.44 -14.73
C ALA A 43 -3.90 -8.07 -13.38
N ALA A 44 -3.52 -9.35 -13.35
CA ALA A 44 -3.11 -10.03 -12.12
C ALA A 44 -1.82 -9.43 -11.55
N VAL A 45 -0.85 -9.12 -12.42
CA VAL A 45 0.41 -8.45 -12.05
C VAL A 45 0.13 -7.07 -11.45
N SER A 46 -0.76 -6.28 -12.06
CA SER A 46 -1.13 -4.96 -11.54
C SER A 46 -1.81 -5.03 -10.17
N LEU A 47 -2.69 -6.00 -9.93
CA LEU A 47 -3.33 -6.20 -8.62
C LEU A 47 -2.30 -6.57 -7.56
N GLN A 48 -1.37 -7.47 -7.88
CA GLN A 48 -0.30 -7.86 -6.98
C GLN A 48 0.62 -6.68 -6.65
N GLN A 49 0.92 -5.83 -7.64
CA GLN A 49 1.71 -4.63 -7.43
C GLN A 49 0.98 -3.63 -6.53
N ALA A 50 -0.32 -3.40 -6.73
CA ALA A 50 -1.13 -2.55 -5.88
C ALA A 50 -1.12 -3.01 -4.41
N VAL A 51 -1.19 -4.32 -4.15
CA VAL A 51 -1.08 -4.89 -2.80
C VAL A 51 0.27 -4.57 -2.16
N ARG A 52 1.37 -4.70 -2.93
CA ARG A 52 2.72 -4.37 -2.44
C ARG A 52 2.86 -2.89 -2.10
N GLU A 53 2.34 -2.02 -2.96
CA GLU A 53 2.39 -0.58 -2.75
C GLU A 53 1.55 -0.16 -1.52
N LEU A 54 0.36 -0.74 -1.34
CA LEU A 54 -0.44 -0.53 -0.13
C LEU A 54 0.31 -0.97 1.13
N ALA A 55 1.01 -2.11 1.08
CA ALA A 55 1.80 -2.60 2.20
C ALA A 55 2.98 -1.68 2.54
N ALA A 56 3.63 -1.12 1.52
CA ALA A 56 4.77 -0.21 1.69
C ALA A 56 4.36 1.19 2.14
N ALA A 57 3.19 1.66 1.72
CA ALA A 57 2.65 2.96 2.11
C ALA A 57 2.18 3.00 3.57
N ALA A 58 1.79 1.85 4.12
CA ALA A 58 1.45 1.74 5.53
C ALA A 58 2.72 1.95 6.37
N PRO A 59 2.76 2.94 7.27
CA PRO A 59 3.91 3.15 8.13
C PRO A 59 4.06 1.90 9.02
N VAL A 60 5.18 1.19 8.85
CA VAL A 60 5.59 0.20 9.85
C VAL A 60 5.78 0.97 11.14
N PRO A 61 5.16 0.56 12.27
CA PRO A 61 5.49 1.15 13.56
C PRO A 61 6.99 0.99 13.72
N ARG A 62 7.74 2.09 13.67
CA ARG A 62 9.12 2.07 14.13
C ARG A 62 9.01 1.65 15.58
N GLN A 63 9.34 0.40 15.87
CA GLN A 63 9.48 -0.06 17.23
C GLN A 63 10.58 0.81 17.82
N TYR A 64 10.16 1.83 18.55
CA TYR A 64 11.01 2.69 19.33
C TYR A 64 11.54 1.83 20.47
N GLY A 65 12.58 1.05 20.16
CA GLY A 65 13.17 0.03 21.02
C GLY A 65 14.63 -0.29 20.66
N ASP A 66 15.08 0.06 19.46
CA ASP A 66 16.50 -0.10 19.07
C ASP A 66 17.43 1.03 19.54
N TYR A 67 16.92 1.97 20.35
CA TYR A 67 17.74 2.95 21.06
C TYR A 67 17.64 2.69 22.57
N ASP A 68 18.13 1.55 23.06
CA ASP A 68 18.64 1.41 24.43
C ASP A 68 19.25 0.00 24.66
N ALA A 69 20.40 -0.24 24.05
CA ALA A 69 21.42 -1.18 24.54
C ALA A 69 22.75 -0.60 24.07
N GLY A 70 23.50 0.14 24.89
CA GLY A 70 23.99 -0.28 26.20
C GLY A 70 25.48 -0.49 26.05
#